data_AF-A0A6J0M439-F1
#
_entry.id   AF-A0A6J0M439-F1
#
_cell.length_a   1.000
_cell.length_b   1.000
_cell.length_c   1.000
_cell.angle_alpha   90.00
_cell.angle_beta   90.00
_cell.angle_gamma   90.00
#
_symmetry.space_group_name_H-M   'P 1'
#
loop_
_entity.id
_entity.type
_entity.pdbx_description
1 polymer ?
#
loop_
_entity_poly.entity_id
_entity_poly.type
_entity_poly.pdbx_seq_one_letter_code
_entity_poly.pdbx_strand_id
1 'polypeptide(L)'
;MMTETETIAAAIDQIDEKKQNLKKAFDDLQSHRSLLSPSFSLSWSDIDSHFSSLQSSLSNRLRLLQSEPPLPNDSPRIETDDAEATVVIRPELRALCEKMDSIGLSKYLADHWDDDAMPNQDLSAAFRYSPDPASMVLNAVYGSSKAPTSGKTIDVRRVVVLLMEALIDLDDAKITPDTKEKAKKLAEDWKTKIGNKPFEALLFLHLIAAFGLGSEFNPEELSRYLVMIAKYKQATLVCNKIGLDKERVGEVITKLLSTGKPILAVRFMYECGRTDGFEPVSVLKGYVKEAREAAERVRKEDNYSLKSQNEATDKEVSALKAVIKIIKDQGLEAEFSEERVEERVEELEKHKAQRKRNVEQQQQPQTKGRKRPRDRRGTQQQAPAPSQQPSRPEHSHHHGLQLNPFGVVNPARGGVLGPYMMNPLAAGLYGSAAPPQPVYYGQQPGFVMPPFHPAYYSQ
;
A
#
# COMPACT_ATOMS: atom_id res chain seq x y z
N MET A 1 -39.09 -13.06 -16.34
CA MET A 1 -37.72 -12.71 -15.90
C MET A 1 -37.88 -11.66 -14.82
N MET A 2 -37.03 -11.68 -13.77
CA MET A 2 -37.00 -10.55 -12.83
C MET A 2 -36.37 -9.34 -13.51
N THR A 3 -36.77 -8.13 -13.13
CA THR A 3 -36.06 -6.91 -13.52
C THR A 3 -34.78 -6.73 -12.70
N GLU A 4 -33.88 -5.88 -13.17
CA GLU A 4 -32.65 -5.55 -12.42
C GLU A 4 -33.00 -4.88 -11.07
N THR A 5 -34.03 -4.02 -11.04
CA THR A 5 -34.49 -3.39 -9.79
C THR A 5 -35.15 -4.36 -8.81
N GLU A 6 -35.89 -5.38 -9.29
CA GLU A 6 -36.37 -6.49 -8.45
C GLU A 6 -35.22 -7.33 -7.87
N THR A 7 -34.18 -7.55 -8.68
CA THR A 7 -32.98 -8.30 -8.27
C THR A 7 -32.21 -7.54 -7.19
N ILE A 8 -32.10 -6.21 -7.32
CA ILE A 8 -31.52 -5.32 -6.29
C ILE A 8 -32.39 -5.28 -5.03
N ALA A 9 -33.72 -5.25 -5.16
CA ALA A 9 -34.63 -5.31 -4.00
C ALA A 9 -34.40 -6.59 -3.17
N ALA A 10 -34.44 -7.76 -3.82
CA ALA A 10 -34.21 -9.04 -3.17
C ALA A 10 -32.80 -9.17 -2.55
N ALA A 11 -31.80 -8.45 -3.07
CA ALA A 11 -30.47 -8.39 -2.49
C ALA A 11 -30.39 -7.49 -1.22
N ILE A 12 -31.21 -6.42 -1.16
CA ILE A 12 -31.35 -5.55 0.01
C ILE A 12 -32.10 -6.27 1.14
N ASP A 13 -33.18 -7.01 0.83
CA ASP A 13 -33.94 -7.76 1.85
C ASP A 13 -33.10 -8.85 2.55
N GLN A 14 -32.10 -9.42 1.85
CA GLN A 14 -31.14 -10.35 2.45
C GLN A 14 -30.17 -9.70 3.45
N ILE A 15 -30.10 -8.37 3.57
CA ILE A 15 -29.20 -7.69 4.50
C ILE A 15 -29.58 -8.02 5.95
N ASP A 16 -30.87 -8.08 6.29
CA ASP A 16 -31.32 -8.39 7.66
C ASP A 16 -30.96 -9.82 8.10
N GLU A 17 -31.08 -10.80 7.21
CA GLU A 17 -30.67 -12.18 7.52
C GLU A 17 -29.14 -12.27 7.73
N LYS A 18 -28.36 -11.62 6.85
CA LYS A 18 -26.90 -11.56 6.96
C LYS A 18 -26.47 -10.83 8.25
N LYS A 19 -27.15 -9.75 8.62
CA LYS A 19 -26.97 -9.00 9.87
C LYS A 19 -27.32 -9.85 11.09
N GLN A 20 -28.40 -10.64 11.05
CA GLN A 20 -28.76 -11.57 12.13
C GLN A 20 -27.75 -12.73 12.27
N ASN A 21 -27.19 -13.23 11.16
CA ASN A 21 -26.15 -14.25 11.21
C ASN A 21 -24.80 -13.68 11.70
N LEU A 22 -24.46 -12.44 11.35
CA LEU A 22 -23.33 -11.69 11.92
C LEU A 22 -23.51 -11.46 13.44
N LYS A 23 -24.74 -11.19 13.90
CA LYS A 23 -25.07 -11.08 15.33
C LYS A 23 -24.77 -12.36 16.10
N LYS A 24 -25.20 -13.52 15.59
CA LYS A 24 -24.88 -14.83 16.19
C LYS A 24 -23.36 -15.02 16.35
N ALA A 25 -22.60 -14.76 15.28
CA ALA A 25 -21.14 -14.86 15.31
C ALA A 25 -20.46 -13.84 16.26
N PHE A 26 -21.03 -12.64 16.41
CA PHE A 26 -20.55 -11.65 17.39
C PHE A 26 -20.81 -12.11 18.83
N ASP A 27 -21.98 -12.67 19.12
CA ASP A 27 -22.32 -13.15 20.47
C ASP A 27 -21.55 -14.43 20.84
N ASP A 28 -21.31 -15.33 19.89
CA ASP A 28 -20.40 -16.48 20.05
C ASP A 28 -18.97 -16.01 20.37
N LEU A 29 -18.45 -15.03 19.62
CA LEU A 29 -17.13 -14.42 19.89
C LEU A 29 -17.08 -13.74 21.26
N GLN A 30 -18.15 -13.04 21.65
CA GLN A 30 -18.28 -12.37 22.95
C GLN A 30 -18.38 -13.38 24.10
N SER A 31 -18.93 -14.57 23.88
CA SER A 31 -18.94 -15.66 24.87
C SER A 31 -17.52 -16.11 25.25
N HIS A 32 -16.57 -15.95 24.33
CA HIS A 32 -15.15 -16.26 24.50
C HIS A 32 -14.29 -15.03 24.88
N ARG A 33 -14.88 -13.91 25.30
CA ARG A 33 -14.15 -12.66 25.59
C ARG A 33 -13.02 -12.79 26.61
N SER A 34 -13.05 -13.77 27.52
CA SER A 34 -11.94 -14.07 28.43
C SER A 34 -10.67 -14.59 27.76
N LEU A 35 -10.74 -14.98 26.48
CA LEU A 35 -9.62 -15.39 25.64
C LEU A 35 -9.16 -14.28 24.67
N LEU A 36 -9.88 -13.15 24.63
CA LEU A 36 -9.56 -12.00 23.78
C LEU A 36 -8.74 -10.97 24.57
N SER A 37 -7.91 -10.20 23.87
CA SER A 37 -7.16 -9.11 24.50
C SER A 37 -8.09 -8.02 25.05
N PRO A 38 -7.76 -7.37 26.19
CA PRO A 38 -8.59 -6.31 26.78
C PRO A 38 -8.86 -5.11 25.87
N SER A 39 -8.10 -4.96 24.78
CA SER A 39 -8.24 -3.94 23.75
C SER A 39 -9.43 -4.15 22.79
N PHE A 40 -10.18 -5.26 22.87
CA PHE A 40 -11.38 -5.44 22.05
C PHE A 40 -12.58 -4.68 22.64
N SER A 41 -12.74 -3.42 22.21
CA SER A 41 -13.76 -2.46 22.66
C SER A 41 -14.95 -2.28 21.71
N LEU A 42 -15.00 -3.04 20.61
CA LEU A 42 -16.07 -2.94 19.59
C LEU A 42 -17.42 -3.37 20.18
N SER A 43 -18.46 -2.52 20.07
CA SER A 43 -19.81 -2.86 20.51
C SER A 43 -20.68 -3.35 19.35
N TRP A 44 -21.72 -4.13 19.66
CA TRP A 44 -22.70 -4.50 18.63
C TRP A 44 -23.44 -3.28 18.08
N SER A 45 -23.72 -2.27 18.91
CA SER A 45 -24.38 -1.02 18.51
C SER A 45 -23.63 -0.26 17.42
N ASP A 46 -22.29 -0.25 17.44
CA ASP A 46 -21.49 0.41 16.40
C ASP A 46 -21.68 -0.29 15.05
N ILE A 47 -21.58 -1.63 15.05
CA ILE A 47 -21.78 -2.50 13.89
C ILE A 47 -23.22 -2.37 13.35
N ASP A 48 -24.20 -2.45 14.24
CA ASP A 48 -25.63 -2.45 13.90
C ASP A 48 -26.06 -1.12 13.29
N SER A 49 -25.62 0.00 13.87
CA SER A 49 -25.92 1.35 13.35
C SER A 49 -25.30 1.58 11.97
N HIS A 50 -24.06 1.12 11.74
CA HIS A 50 -23.39 1.20 10.45
C HIS A 50 -24.14 0.44 9.35
N PHE A 51 -24.48 -0.84 9.58
CA PHE A 51 -25.24 -1.63 8.60
C PHE A 51 -26.66 -1.08 8.38
N SER A 52 -27.34 -0.60 9.42
CA SER A 52 -28.67 0.01 9.29
C SER A 52 -28.65 1.31 8.47
N SER A 53 -27.57 2.10 8.60
CA SER A 53 -27.35 3.31 7.79
C SER A 53 -27.14 2.97 6.31
N LEU A 54 -26.29 1.97 6.01
CA LEU A 54 -26.06 1.48 4.65
C LEU A 54 -27.34 0.93 4.00
N GLN A 55 -28.08 0.08 4.73
CA GLN A 55 -29.36 -0.48 4.28
C GLN A 55 -30.38 0.64 3.98
N SER A 56 -30.49 1.64 4.87
CA SER A 56 -31.35 2.81 4.66
C SER A 56 -30.94 3.66 3.44
N SER A 57 -29.63 3.79 3.19
CA SER A 57 -29.10 4.51 2.02
C SER A 57 -29.41 3.77 0.71
N LEU A 58 -29.18 2.46 0.66
CA LEU A 58 -29.46 1.61 -0.49
C LEU A 58 -30.97 1.57 -0.82
N SER A 59 -31.83 1.39 0.19
CA SER A 59 -33.29 1.39 0.00
C SER A 59 -33.81 2.73 -0.53
N ASN A 60 -33.23 3.86 -0.11
CA ASN A 60 -33.58 5.17 -0.66
C ASN A 60 -33.13 5.33 -2.12
N ARG A 61 -31.93 4.85 -2.49
CA ARG A 61 -31.46 4.87 -3.88
C ARG A 61 -32.31 3.99 -4.80
N LEU A 62 -32.68 2.78 -4.37
CA LEU A 62 -33.58 1.90 -5.12
C LEU A 62 -34.95 2.55 -5.33
N ARG A 63 -35.53 3.16 -4.28
CA ARG A 63 -36.81 3.88 -4.36
C ARG A 63 -36.77 5.05 -5.36
N LEU A 64 -35.64 5.75 -5.46
CA LEU A 64 -35.45 6.82 -6.46
C LEU A 64 -35.44 6.25 -7.89
N LEU A 65 -34.67 5.18 -8.14
CA LEU A 65 -34.64 4.48 -9.45
C LEU A 65 -36.02 3.92 -9.85
N GLN A 66 -36.82 3.47 -8.88
CA GLN A 66 -38.20 2.99 -9.11
C GLN A 66 -39.24 4.12 -9.28
N SER A 67 -38.84 5.39 -9.12
CA SER A 67 -39.74 6.56 -9.22
C SER A 67 -39.56 7.36 -10.52
N GLU A 68 -38.67 6.92 -11.41
CA GLU A 68 -38.43 7.56 -12.71
C GLU A 68 -39.53 7.18 -13.73
N PRO A 69 -40.27 8.16 -14.31
CA PRO A 69 -41.38 7.87 -15.21
C PRO A 69 -40.89 7.55 -16.64
N PRO A 70 -41.49 6.58 -17.34
CA PRO A 70 -41.12 6.28 -18.73
C PRO A 70 -41.53 7.43 -19.67
N LEU A 71 -40.53 8.04 -20.33
CA LEU A 71 -40.77 9.04 -21.36
C LEU A 71 -41.39 8.39 -22.62
N PRO A 72 -42.37 9.05 -23.28
CA PRO A 72 -42.93 8.55 -24.54
C PRO A 72 -41.91 8.61 -25.69
N ASN A 73 -41.92 7.59 -26.55
CA ASN A 73 -41.34 7.70 -27.88
C ASN A 73 -42.15 8.71 -28.71
N ASP A 74 -41.51 9.80 -29.11
CA ASP A 74 -41.51 10.22 -30.52
C ASP A 74 -40.36 11.20 -30.79
N SER A 75 -39.72 11.08 -31.96
CA SER A 75 -38.64 11.97 -32.40
C SER A 75 -39.20 13.05 -33.32
N PRO A 76 -38.68 14.29 -33.21
CA PRO A 76 -37.86 14.73 -34.34
C PRO A 76 -36.51 15.34 -33.92
N ARG A 77 -35.52 15.17 -34.80
CA ARG A 77 -34.16 15.73 -34.71
C ARG A 77 -34.16 17.26 -34.46
N ILE A 78 -33.44 17.68 -33.43
CA ILE A 78 -32.61 18.90 -33.41
C ILE A 78 -31.22 18.49 -32.85
N GLU A 79 -30.20 19.31 -33.09
CA GLU A 79 -28.78 18.95 -33.03
C GLU A 79 -28.15 19.12 -31.63
N THR A 80 -27.10 18.31 -31.38
CA THR A 80 -25.99 18.50 -30.43
C THR A 80 -26.23 19.19 -29.08
N ASP A 81 -26.18 18.40 -27.99
CA ASP A 81 -25.21 18.64 -26.91
C ASP A 81 -25.00 17.35 -26.08
N ASP A 82 -23.84 17.19 -25.44
CA ASP A 82 -23.47 15.98 -24.69
C ASP A 82 -24.14 15.91 -23.31
N ALA A 83 -25.03 14.93 -23.12
CA ALA A 83 -25.69 14.64 -21.85
C ALA A 83 -24.76 13.86 -20.90
N GLU A 84 -23.77 14.55 -20.32
CA GLU A 84 -22.87 14.00 -19.31
C GLU A 84 -23.68 13.51 -18.07
N ALA A 85 -23.42 12.28 -17.63
CA ALA A 85 -24.17 11.67 -16.53
C ALA A 85 -23.96 12.48 -15.23
N THR A 86 -25.04 13.04 -14.68
CA THR A 86 -24.97 14.05 -13.61
C THR A 86 -24.52 13.47 -12.27
N VAL A 87 -23.21 13.49 -12.05
CA VAL A 87 -22.59 13.26 -10.74
C VAL A 87 -23.19 14.21 -9.72
N VAL A 88 -23.73 13.68 -8.62
CA VAL A 88 -24.40 14.47 -7.58
C VAL A 88 -23.35 15.12 -6.67
N ILE A 89 -22.69 16.15 -7.19
CA ILE A 89 -21.65 16.90 -6.48
C ILE A 89 -22.23 17.52 -5.21
N ARG A 90 -21.55 17.30 -4.09
CA ARG A 90 -21.95 17.84 -2.77
C ARG A 90 -21.96 19.38 -2.81
N PRO A 91 -23.06 20.07 -2.40
CA PRO A 91 -23.17 21.52 -2.50
C PRO A 91 -22.04 22.29 -1.79
N GLU A 92 -21.54 21.79 -0.65
CA GLU A 92 -20.42 22.39 0.08
C GLU A 92 -19.12 22.34 -0.73
N LEU A 93 -18.81 21.19 -1.32
CA LEU A 93 -17.61 21.00 -2.15
C LEU A 93 -17.65 21.91 -3.38
N ARG A 94 -18.79 21.95 -4.08
CA ARG A 94 -19.02 22.89 -5.20
C ARG A 94 -18.83 24.35 -4.77
N ALA A 95 -19.43 24.75 -3.65
CA ALA A 95 -19.34 26.13 -3.15
C ALA A 95 -17.93 26.53 -2.68
N LEU A 96 -17.07 25.57 -2.34
CA LEU A 96 -15.63 25.82 -2.09
C LEU A 96 -14.87 26.06 -3.41
N CYS A 97 -15.17 25.28 -4.45
CA CYS A 97 -14.59 25.42 -5.78
C CYS A 97 -15.00 26.75 -6.46
N GLU A 98 -16.30 27.10 -6.46
CA GLU A 98 -16.82 28.38 -6.98
C GLU A 98 -16.18 29.61 -6.31
N LYS A 99 -15.76 29.47 -5.04
CA LYS A 99 -15.12 30.54 -4.25
C LYS A 99 -13.60 30.54 -4.28
N MET A 100 -12.96 29.61 -5.00
CA MET A 100 -11.50 29.41 -4.98
C MET A 100 -10.92 29.14 -3.57
N ASP A 101 -11.73 28.63 -2.62
CA ASP A 101 -11.33 28.48 -1.22
C ASP A 101 -10.43 27.24 -1.02
N SER A 102 -9.17 27.41 -1.41
CA SER A 102 -8.14 26.37 -1.33
C SER A 102 -7.85 25.87 0.08
N ILE A 103 -8.07 26.69 1.12
CA ILE A 103 -7.87 26.34 2.52
C ILE A 103 -9.09 25.59 3.06
N GLY A 104 -10.29 26.11 2.80
CA GLY A 104 -11.56 25.43 3.11
C GLY A 104 -11.69 24.08 2.40
N LEU A 105 -11.26 23.98 1.14
CA LEU A 105 -11.17 22.73 0.37
C LEU A 105 -10.21 21.72 1.03
N SER A 106 -8.98 22.13 1.32
CA SER A 106 -7.98 21.28 1.99
C SER A 106 -8.51 20.76 3.34
N LYS A 107 -9.17 21.63 4.11
CA LYS A 107 -9.80 21.27 5.38
C LYS A 107 -11.00 20.34 5.18
N TYR A 108 -11.90 20.63 4.25
CA TYR A 108 -13.08 19.82 3.97
C TYR A 108 -12.70 18.39 3.60
N LEU A 109 -11.69 18.20 2.75
CA LEU A 109 -11.17 16.89 2.37
C LEU A 109 -10.45 16.17 3.53
N ALA A 110 -9.90 16.91 4.50
CA ALA A 110 -9.28 16.37 5.71
C ALA A 110 -10.28 16.11 6.87
N ASP A 111 -11.44 16.77 6.89
CA ASP A 111 -12.51 16.50 7.86
C ASP A 111 -13.48 15.41 7.37
N HIS A 112 -13.60 15.20 6.05
CA HIS A 112 -14.44 14.17 5.40
C HIS A 112 -13.64 13.06 4.71
N TRP A 113 -12.38 12.81 5.12
CA TRP A 113 -11.59 11.74 4.54
C TRP A 113 -12.16 10.37 4.89
N ASP A 114 -12.48 9.58 3.87
CA ASP A 114 -12.84 8.18 3.96
C ASP A 114 -11.91 7.39 3.00
N ASP A 115 -11.26 6.34 3.50
CA ASP A 115 -10.36 5.51 2.69
C ASP A 115 -11.12 4.62 1.69
N ASP A 116 -12.43 4.40 1.90
CA ASP A 116 -13.29 3.57 1.04
C ASP A 116 -14.28 4.39 0.19
N ALA A 117 -14.57 5.67 0.53
CA ALA A 117 -15.77 6.37 0.03
C ALA A 117 -15.59 7.78 -0.60
N MET A 118 -14.38 8.20 -0.98
CA MET A 118 -14.16 9.48 -1.72
C MET A 118 -13.58 9.25 -3.13
N PRO A 119 -14.43 9.23 -4.19
CA PRO A 119 -13.98 9.10 -5.57
C PRO A 119 -13.25 10.36 -6.06
N ASN A 120 -12.20 10.18 -6.86
CA ASN A 120 -11.53 11.30 -7.55
C ASN A 120 -12.48 12.03 -8.52
N GLN A 121 -13.47 11.31 -9.06
CA GLN A 121 -14.47 11.80 -10.00
C GLN A 121 -15.37 12.89 -9.41
N ASP A 122 -15.85 12.74 -8.16
CA ASP A 122 -16.66 13.76 -7.47
C ASP A 122 -15.89 15.09 -7.32
N LEU A 123 -14.57 14.99 -7.06
CA LEU A 123 -13.69 16.13 -6.86
C LEU A 123 -13.29 16.81 -8.17
N SER A 124 -12.93 16.03 -9.19
CA SER A 124 -12.69 16.52 -10.56
C SER A 124 -13.93 17.21 -11.14
N ALA A 125 -15.12 16.61 -11.00
CA ALA A 125 -16.37 17.22 -11.43
C ALA A 125 -16.70 18.52 -10.67
N ALA A 126 -16.37 18.61 -9.37
CA ALA A 126 -16.51 19.84 -8.60
C ALA A 126 -15.54 20.95 -9.04
N PHE A 127 -14.32 20.60 -9.44
CA PHE A 127 -13.31 21.55 -9.92
C PHE A 127 -13.72 22.26 -11.22
N ARG A 128 -14.60 21.70 -12.05
CA ARG A 128 -15.16 22.40 -13.23
C ARG A 128 -16.00 23.64 -12.87
N TYR A 129 -16.42 23.78 -11.62
CA TYR A 129 -17.09 24.99 -11.10
C TYR A 129 -16.10 26.04 -10.58
N SER A 130 -14.79 25.75 -10.56
CA SER A 130 -13.74 26.71 -10.22
C SER A 130 -13.34 27.54 -11.44
N PRO A 131 -13.17 28.87 -11.31
CA PRO A 131 -12.68 29.72 -12.40
C PRO A 131 -11.19 29.52 -12.74
N ASP A 132 -10.41 28.95 -11.82
CA ASP A 132 -9.00 28.56 -12.04
C ASP A 132 -8.65 27.36 -11.12
N PRO A 133 -9.03 26.13 -11.50
CA PRO A 133 -8.79 24.94 -10.67
C PRO A 133 -7.30 24.68 -10.46
N ALA A 134 -6.45 25.00 -11.43
CA ALA A 134 -5.00 24.79 -11.33
C ALA A 134 -4.38 25.69 -10.24
N SER A 135 -4.72 26.98 -10.22
CA SER A 135 -4.29 27.91 -9.16
C SER A 135 -4.91 27.55 -7.81
N MET A 136 -6.19 27.16 -7.75
CA MET A 136 -6.83 26.70 -6.50
C MET A 136 -6.09 25.50 -5.89
N VAL A 137 -5.80 24.47 -6.70
CA VAL A 137 -5.03 23.28 -6.28
C VAL A 137 -3.61 23.66 -5.87
N LEU A 138 -2.91 24.50 -6.63
CA LEU A 138 -1.56 24.92 -6.28
C LEU A 138 -1.51 25.66 -4.93
N ASN A 139 -2.47 26.55 -4.68
CA ASN A 139 -2.60 27.25 -3.40
C ASN A 139 -2.96 26.30 -2.25
N ALA A 140 -3.81 25.29 -2.49
CA ALA A 140 -4.19 24.28 -1.51
C ALA A 140 -2.98 23.42 -1.10
N VAL A 141 -2.20 22.96 -2.09
CA VAL A 141 -0.96 22.21 -1.90
C VAL A 141 0.10 23.06 -1.19
N TYR A 142 0.27 24.33 -1.57
CA TYR A 142 1.21 25.24 -0.95
C TYR A 142 0.85 25.58 0.51
N GLY A 143 -0.42 25.85 0.80
CA GLY A 143 -0.92 26.10 2.15
C GLY A 143 -0.79 24.87 3.06
N SER A 144 -1.17 23.70 2.54
CA SER A 144 -1.01 22.41 3.22
C SER A 144 0.44 22.09 3.60
N SER A 145 1.42 22.60 2.84
CA SER A 145 2.85 22.43 3.17
C SER A 145 3.34 23.28 4.37
N LYS A 146 2.52 24.22 4.88
CA LYS A 146 2.89 25.17 5.94
C LYS A 146 2.00 25.10 7.19
N ALA A 147 0.90 24.37 7.16
CA ALA A 147 -0.05 24.31 8.27
C ALA A 147 0.47 23.44 9.45
N PRO A 148 0.35 23.89 10.71
CA PRO A 148 0.61 23.03 11.86
C PRO A 148 -0.45 21.92 11.96
N THR A 149 -0.02 20.66 12.02
CA THR A 149 -0.91 19.49 12.03
C THR A 149 -1.69 19.39 13.35
N SER A 150 -2.99 19.66 13.31
CA SER A 150 -3.85 19.75 14.50
C SER A 150 -4.78 18.54 14.69
N GLY A 151 -4.48 17.72 15.70
CA GLY A 151 -5.45 16.86 16.40
C GLY A 151 -5.98 15.62 15.68
N LYS A 152 -6.50 15.74 14.45
CA LYS A 152 -7.02 14.62 13.64
C LYS A 152 -5.90 14.06 12.74
N THR A 153 -5.72 12.74 12.76
CA THR A 153 -4.53 12.07 12.21
C THR A 153 -4.68 11.61 10.76
N ILE A 154 -5.38 12.39 9.93
CA ILE A 154 -5.37 12.18 8.48
C ILE A 154 -4.09 12.83 7.93
N ASP A 155 -3.31 12.04 7.20
CA ASP A 155 -2.09 12.55 6.60
C ASP A 155 -2.44 13.55 5.50
N VAL A 156 -2.19 14.83 5.77
CA VAL A 156 -2.37 15.97 4.85
C VAL A 156 -1.76 15.69 3.47
N ARG A 157 -0.72 14.86 3.41
CA ARG A 157 -0.08 14.42 2.17
C ARG A 157 -1.01 13.60 1.27
N ARG A 158 -1.96 12.82 1.82
CA ARG A 158 -2.98 12.10 1.05
C ARG A 158 -3.97 13.07 0.38
N VAL A 159 -4.40 14.11 1.11
CA VAL A 159 -5.23 15.19 0.55
C VAL A 159 -4.48 15.92 -0.57
N VAL A 160 -3.20 16.23 -0.37
CA VAL A 160 -2.34 16.84 -1.39
C VAL A 160 -2.19 15.95 -2.63
N VAL A 161 -2.05 14.63 -2.48
CA VAL A 161 -2.07 13.70 -3.62
C VAL A 161 -3.43 13.70 -4.32
N LEU A 162 -4.54 13.57 -3.58
CA LEU A 162 -5.90 13.56 -4.15
C LEU A 162 -6.25 14.85 -4.91
N LEU A 163 -5.85 16.02 -4.41
CA LEU A 163 -6.01 17.30 -5.10
C LEU A 163 -5.27 17.34 -6.45
N MET A 164 -4.13 16.66 -6.55
CA MET A 164 -3.36 16.54 -7.80
C MET A 164 -3.90 15.42 -8.70
N GLU A 165 -4.35 14.29 -8.16
CA GLU A 165 -5.10 13.26 -8.90
C GLU A 165 -6.35 13.88 -9.56
N ALA A 166 -7.10 14.73 -8.86
CA ALA A 166 -8.31 15.38 -9.39
C ALA A 166 -8.01 16.43 -10.48
N LEU A 167 -6.87 17.13 -10.40
CA LEU A 167 -6.42 18.04 -11.46
C LEU A 167 -5.86 17.28 -12.67
N ILE A 168 -5.24 16.12 -12.46
CA ILE A 168 -4.76 15.22 -13.52
C ILE A 168 -5.94 14.66 -14.35
N ASP A 169 -7.09 14.40 -13.73
CA ASP A 169 -8.30 13.90 -14.40
C ASP A 169 -9.11 15.03 -15.09
N LEU A 170 -8.62 16.27 -15.12
CA LEU A 170 -9.17 17.39 -15.89
C LEU A 170 -8.28 17.69 -17.10
N ASP A 171 -8.45 16.92 -18.18
CA ASP A 171 -7.67 17.09 -19.41
C ASP A 171 -7.87 18.45 -20.11
N ASP A 172 -8.89 19.24 -19.73
CA ASP A 172 -9.15 20.60 -20.21
C ASP A 172 -8.60 21.72 -19.30
N ALA A 173 -7.98 21.38 -18.16
CA ALA A 173 -7.53 22.36 -17.16
C ALA A 173 -6.45 23.33 -17.69
N LYS A 174 -6.84 24.61 -17.85
CA LYS A 174 -5.99 25.68 -18.39
C LYS A 174 -4.95 26.18 -17.38
N ILE A 175 -3.83 25.47 -17.28
CA ILE A 175 -2.67 25.89 -16.48
C ILE A 175 -2.05 27.16 -17.07
N THR A 176 -2.18 28.29 -16.39
CA THR A 176 -1.61 29.57 -16.83
C THR A 176 -0.08 29.59 -16.68
N PRO A 177 0.68 30.37 -17.48
CA PRO A 177 2.15 30.42 -17.38
C PRO A 177 2.68 30.82 -15.99
N ASP A 178 2.00 31.75 -15.31
CA ASP A 178 2.31 32.15 -13.93
C ASP A 178 2.06 31.00 -12.93
N THR A 179 0.96 30.26 -13.09
CA THR A 179 0.69 29.05 -12.27
C THR A 179 1.73 27.96 -12.54
N LYS A 180 2.12 27.74 -13.81
CA LYS A 180 3.17 26.78 -14.18
C LYS A 180 4.52 27.15 -13.55
N GLU A 181 4.90 28.42 -13.60
CA GLU A 181 6.15 28.93 -13.02
C GLU A 181 6.16 28.85 -11.48
N LYS A 182 5.02 29.11 -10.82
CA LYS A 182 4.85 28.88 -9.37
C LYS A 182 4.94 27.40 -9.00
N ALA A 183 4.32 26.51 -9.79
CA ALA A 183 4.41 25.07 -9.60
C ALA A 183 5.84 24.53 -9.83
N LYS A 184 6.56 25.05 -10.84
CA LYS A 184 7.96 24.73 -11.10
C LYS A 184 8.87 25.08 -9.93
N LYS A 185 8.72 26.29 -9.36
CA LYS A 185 9.44 26.71 -8.14
C LYS A 185 9.16 25.79 -6.95
N LEU A 186 7.90 25.41 -6.74
CA LEU A 186 7.53 24.45 -5.68
C LEU A 186 8.12 23.05 -5.93
N ALA A 187 8.17 22.60 -7.19
CA ALA A 187 8.74 21.32 -7.58
C ALA A 187 10.26 21.25 -7.30
N GLU A 188 11.04 22.30 -7.63
CA GLU A 188 12.46 22.35 -7.25
C GLU A 188 12.65 22.36 -5.72
N ASP A 189 11.83 23.14 -5.00
CA ASP A 189 11.79 23.14 -3.53
C ASP A 189 11.49 21.75 -2.95
N TRP A 190 10.70 20.92 -3.64
CA TRP A 190 10.37 19.55 -3.22
C TRP A 190 11.45 18.55 -3.64
N LYS A 191 12.06 18.72 -4.81
CA LYS A 191 13.13 17.89 -5.36
C LYS A 191 14.29 17.70 -4.38
N THR A 192 14.74 18.81 -3.77
CA THR A 192 15.81 18.81 -2.75
C THR A 192 15.51 17.94 -1.52
N LYS A 193 14.23 17.65 -1.25
CA LYS A 193 13.77 16.94 -0.03
C LYS A 193 13.60 15.43 -0.24
N ILE A 194 13.66 14.94 -1.50
CA ILE A 194 13.38 13.55 -1.87
C ILE A 194 14.39 12.57 -1.25
N GLY A 195 15.68 12.68 -1.60
CA GLY A 195 16.70 11.72 -1.18
C GLY A 195 16.32 10.28 -1.52
N ASN A 196 16.19 9.42 -0.51
CA ASN A 196 15.68 8.04 -0.64
C ASN A 196 14.33 7.85 0.08
N LYS A 197 13.39 8.80 -0.12
CA LYS A 197 12.04 8.76 0.46
C LYS A 197 11.00 8.56 -0.64
N PRO A 198 10.48 7.33 -0.85
CA PRO A 198 9.51 7.07 -1.91
C PRO A 198 8.24 7.92 -1.84
N PHE A 199 7.85 8.40 -0.65
CA PHE A 199 6.66 9.26 -0.54
C PHE A 199 6.92 10.70 -1.05
N GLU A 200 8.10 11.28 -0.77
CA GLU A 200 8.38 12.63 -1.28
C GLU A 200 8.59 12.62 -2.80
N ALA A 201 9.17 11.52 -3.34
CA ALA A 201 9.19 11.26 -4.78
C ALA A 201 7.77 11.15 -5.37
N LEU A 202 6.83 10.53 -4.66
CA LEU A 202 5.43 10.41 -5.09
C LEU A 202 4.78 11.81 -5.18
N LEU A 203 4.95 12.65 -4.17
CA LEU A 203 4.46 14.03 -4.16
C LEU A 203 5.04 14.86 -5.32
N PHE A 204 6.36 14.84 -5.48
CA PHE A 204 7.07 15.56 -6.53
C PHE A 204 6.60 15.15 -7.93
N LEU A 205 6.47 13.84 -8.20
CA LEU A 205 6.04 13.36 -9.51
C LEU A 205 4.55 13.69 -9.80
N HIS A 206 3.66 13.68 -8.80
CA HIS A 206 2.29 14.17 -8.97
C HIS A 206 2.25 15.67 -9.31
N LEU A 207 3.08 16.49 -8.66
CA LEU A 207 3.17 17.92 -8.94
C LEU A 207 3.67 18.19 -10.37
N ILE A 208 4.56 17.33 -10.89
CA ILE A 208 5.03 17.42 -12.28
C ILE A 208 3.94 17.02 -13.28
N ALA A 209 3.20 15.93 -13.01
CA ALA A 209 2.08 15.50 -13.84
C ALA A 209 0.94 16.55 -13.86
N ALA A 210 0.47 16.98 -12.70
CA ALA A 210 -0.69 17.86 -12.56
C ALA A 210 -0.49 19.29 -13.10
N PHE A 211 0.76 19.72 -13.28
CA PHE A 211 1.09 21.06 -13.81
C PHE A 211 1.88 21.01 -15.14
N GLY A 212 1.91 19.86 -15.83
CA GLY A 212 2.54 19.72 -17.14
C GLY A 212 4.04 20.09 -17.16
N LEU A 213 4.77 19.75 -16.09
CA LEU A 213 6.15 20.17 -15.88
C LEU A 213 7.19 19.17 -16.43
N GLY A 214 6.79 18.06 -17.05
CA GLY A 214 7.71 16.96 -17.42
C GLY A 214 8.93 17.41 -18.24
N SER A 215 8.72 18.30 -19.21
CA SER A 215 9.76 18.90 -20.05
C SER A 215 10.72 19.86 -19.32
N GLU A 216 10.38 20.28 -18.10
CA GLU A 216 11.20 21.18 -17.27
C GLU A 216 12.27 20.44 -16.46
N PHE A 217 12.22 19.11 -16.40
CA PHE A 217 13.04 18.27 -15.52
C PHE A 217 13.80 17.17 -16.30
N ASN A 218 14.87 16.66 -15.69
CA ASN A 218 15.74 15.65 -16.31
C ASN A 218 15.01 14.28 -16.41
N PRO A 219 14.84 13.68 -17.60
CA PRO A 219 14.02 12.47 -17.77
C PRO A 219 14.63 11.22 -17.12
N GLU A 220 15.95 11.11 -17.00
CA GLU A 220 16.62 10.01 -16.30
C GLU A 220 16.45 10.11 -14.77
N GLU A 221 16.27 11.33 -14.24
CA GLU A 221 15.93 11.59 -12.83
C GLU A 221 14.47 11.25 -12.54
N LEU A 222 13.54 11.68 -13.40
CA LEU A 222 12.12 11.28 -13.34
C LEU A 222 11.97 9.75 -13.40
N SER A 223 12.71 9.09 -14.29
CA SER A 223 12.74 7.62 -14.41
C SER A 223 13.26 6.93 -13.15
N ARG A 224 14.31 7.47 -12.50
CA ARG A 224 14.80 6.97 -11.21
C ARG A 224 13.77 7.12 -10.10
N TYR A 225 13.02 8.22 -10.07
CA TYR A 225 11.93 8.40 -9.12
C TYR A 225 10.73 7.48 -9.41
N LEU A 226 10.39 7.22 -10.68
CA LEU A 226 9.36 6.22 -11.05
C LEU A 226 9.69 4.82 -10.53
N VAL A 227 10.94 4.37 -10.68
CA VAL A 227 11.41 3.09 -10.10
C VAL A 227 11.33 3.10 -8.56
N MET A 228 11.52 4.26 -7.91
CA MET A 228 11.36 4.42 -6.46
C MET A 228 9.89 4.34 -6.02
N ILE A 229 8.96 4.88 -6.83
CA ILE A 229 7.52 4.93 -6.50
C ILE A 229 6.69 3.76 -7.03
N ALA A 230 7.25 2.87 -7.87
CA ALA A 230 6.54 1.79 -8.58
C ALA A 230 5.59 0.90 -7.74
N LYS A 231 5.81 0.81 -6.42
CA LYS A 231 4.93 0.07 -5.49
C LYS A 231 3.59 0.75 -5.17
N TYR A 232 3.45 2.06 -5.43
CA TYR A 232 2.20 2.79 -5.21
C TYR A 232 1.27 2.63 -6.42
N LYS A 233 -0.06 2.72 -6.19
CA LYS A 233 -1.08 2.58 -7.25
C LYS A 233 -0.88 3.61 -8.37
N GLN A 234 -0.50 4.84 -8.01
CA GLN A 234 -0.41 5.99 -8.91
C GLN A 234 0.81 5.99 -9.85
N ALA A 235 1.79 5.09 -9.66
CA ALA A 235 3.09 5.22 -10.33
C ALA A 235 3.01 5.19 -11.86
N THR A 236 1.99 4.53 -12.41
CA THR A 236 1.68 4.37 -13.84
C THR A 236 0.83 5.52 -14.38
N LEU A 237 -0.22 5.94 -13.66
CA LEU A 237 -0.97 7.18 -13.92
C LEU A 237 -0.03 8.39 -14.09
N VAL A 238 0.89 8.53 -13.14
CA VAL A 238 1.88 9.62 -13.13
C VAL A 238 2.95 9.43 -14.20
N CYS A 239 3.36 8.18 -14.50
CA CYS A 239 4.26 7.91 -15.63
C CYS A 239 3.67 8.40 -16.96
N ASN A 240 2.39 8.12 -17.21
CA ASN A 240 1.68 8.50 -18.44
C ASN A 240 1.52 10.03 -18.54
N LYS A 241 1.13 10.70 -17.44
CA LYS A 241 0.83 12.16 -17.45
C LYS A 241 2.08 13.05 -17.32
N ILE A 242 3.24 12.51 -16.95
CA ILE A 242 4.52 13.26 -17.01
C ILE A 242 5.03 13.44 -18.44
N GLY A 243 4.65 12.56 -19.39
CA GLY A 243 5.09 12.66 -20.79
C GLY A 243 6.54 12.25 -21.03
N LEU A 244 7.03 11.22 -20.33
CA LEU A 244 8.29 10.56 -20.71
C LEU A 244 8.13 9.85 -22.07
N ASP A 245 9.21 9.81 -22.86
CA ASP A 245 9.25 9.03 -24.09
C ASP A 245 9.20 7.51 -23.82
N LYS A 246 8.90 6.74 -24.87
CA LYS A 246 8.82 5.28 -24.79
C LYS A 246 10.14 4.66 -24.29
N GLU A 247 11.30 5.14 -24.72
CA GLU A 247 12.59 4.53 -24.36
C GLU A 247 12.81 4.57 -22.85
N ARG A 248 12.59 5.74 -22.21
CA ARG A 248 12.71 5.90 -20.75
C ARG A 248 11.72 5.02 -19.97
N VAL A 249 10.47 4.89 -20.43
CA VAL A 249 9.51 3.96 -19.81
C VAL A 249 9.98 2.50 -19.95
N GLY A 250 10.62 2.15 -21.07
CA GLY A 250 11.28 0.85 -21.27
C GLY A 250 12.44 0.61 -20.29
N GLU A 251 13.24 1.63 -19.99
CA GLU A 251 14.28 1.54 -18.95
C GLU A 251 13.69 1.35 -17.54
N VAL A 252 12.58 2.03 -17.20
CA VAL A 252 11.87 1.82 -15.93
C VAL A 252 11.41 0.37 -15.80
N ILE A 253 10.77 -0.19 -16.84
CA ILE A 253 10.34 -1.60 -16.89
C ILE A 253 11.55 -2.54 -16.75
N THR A 254 12.62 -2.32 -17.52
CA THR A 254 13.86 -3.11 -17.47
C THR A 254 14.52 -3.05 -16.08
N LYS A 255 14.45 -1.90 -15.40
CA LYS A 255 14.97 -1.73 -14.05
C LYS A 255 14.11 -2.42 -12.98
N LEU A 256 12.79 -2.53 -13.19
CA LEU A 256 11.91 -3.31 -12.33
C LEU A 256 12.13 -4.82 -12.51
N LEU A 257 12.29 -5.31 -13.74
CA LEU A 257 12.66 -6.70 -14.03
C LEU A 257 14.00 -7.07 -13.36
N SER A 258 15.06 -6.33 -13.66
CA SER A 258 16.41 -6.57 -13.12
C SER A 258 16.57 -6.32 -11.61
N THR A 259 15.54 -5.78 -10.93
CA THR A 259 15.50 -5.68 -9.46
C THR A 259 14.50 -6.64 -8.81
N GLY A 260 14.07 -7.69 -9.53
CA GLY A 260 13.25 -8.78 -8.99
C GLY A 260 11.79 -8.38 -8.73
N LYS A 261 11.24 -7.45 -9.53
CA LYS A 261 9.87 -6.92 -9.37
C LYS A 261 9.00 -7.16 -10.62
N PRO A 262 8.89 -8.40 -11.15
CA PRO A 262 8.18 -8.67 -12.40
C PRO A 262 6.72 -8.24 -12.36
N ILE A 263 6.00 -8.45 -11.24
CA ILE A 263 4.62 -7.97 -11.05
C ILE A 263 4.47 -6.46 -11.25
N LEU A 264 5.45 -5.65 -10.80
CA LEU A 264 5.42 -4.20 -11.01
C LEU A 264 5.85 -3.83 -12.44
N ALA A 265 6.83 -4.53 -13.00
CA ALA A 265 7.25 -4.32 -14.39
C ALA A 265 6.11 -4.59 -15.38
N VAL A 266 5.41 -5.71 -15.21
CA VAL A 266 4.25 -6.11 -16.03
C VAL A 266 3.11 -5.11 -15.89
N ARG A 267 2.86 -4.57 -14.68
CA ARG A 267 1.87 -3.51 -14.51
C ARG A 267 2.20 -2.26 -15.34
N PHE A 268 3.48 -1.85 -15.39
CA PHE A 268 3.94 -0.78 -16.28
C PHE A 268 3.86 -1.17 -17.78
N MET A 269 4.10 -2.43 -18.16
CA MET A 269 3.94 -2.88 -19.56
C MET A 269 2.51 -2.67 -20.05
N TYR A 270 1.50 -3.05 -19.26
CA TYR A 270 0.09 -2.86 -19.64
C TYR A 270 -0.38 -1.42 -19.44
N GLU A 271 -0.28 -0.85 -18.23
CA GLU A 271 -0.87 0.46 -17.89
C GLU A 271 -0.16 1.65 -18.58
N CYS A 272 1.07 1.49 -19.08
CA CYS A 272 1.77 2.49 -19.88
C CYS A 272 1.85 2.15 -21.39
N GLY A 273 1.11 1.13 -21.85
CA GLY A 273 1.05 0.75 -23.28
C GLY A 273 2.39 0.29 -23.86
N ARG A 274 3.24 -0.33 -23.03
CA ARG A 274 4.59 -0.81 -23.36
C ARG A 274 4.69 -2.33 -23.37
N THR A 275 3.78 -2.97 -24.09
CA THR A 275 3.89 -4.37 -24.52
C THR A 275 4.71 -4.52 -25.81
N ASP A 276 4.92 -3.44 -26.56
CA ASP A 276 5.60 -3.38 -27.87
C ASP A 276 7.13 -3.63 -27.86
N GLY A 277 7.67 -4.15 -26.76
CA GLY A 277 9.07 -4.54 -26.62
C GLY A 277 9.36 -5.47 -25.43
N PHE A 278 8.32 -6.04 -24.80
CA PHE A 278 8.41 -6.92 -23.64
C PHE A 278 7.34 -8.01 -23.74
N GLU A 279 7.66 -9.25 -23.41
CA GLU A 279 6.70 -10.36 -23.37
C GLU A 279 6.09 -10.48 -21.95
N PRO A 280 4.92 -9.90 -21.63
CA PRO A 280 4.45 -9.83 -20.24
C PRO A 280 4.01 -11.21 -19.75
N VAL A 281 3.42 -12.00 -20.66
CA VAL A 281 3.01 -13.39 -20.47
C VAL A 281 4.22 -14.25 -20.09
N SER A 282 5.32 -14.20 -20.86
CA SER A 282 6.55 -14.94 -20.57
C SER A 282 7.17 -14.54 -19.22
N VAL A 283 7.16 -13.25 -18.88
CA VAL A 283 7.62 -12.73 -17.57
C VAL A 283 6.75 -13.25 -16.42
N LEU A 284 5.42 -13.26 -16.58
CA LEU A 284 4.50 -13.79 -15.57
C LEU A 284 4.63 -15.32 -15.41
N LYS A 285 4.72 -16.09 -16.51
CA LYS A 285 4.95 -17.55 -16.49
C LYS A 285 6.29 -17.88 -15.79
N GLY A 286 7.34 -17.13 -16.10
CA GLY A 286 8.62 -17.19 -15.40
C GLY A 286 8.48 -16.95 -13.90
N TYR A 287 7.80 -15.88 -13.50
CA TYR A 287 7.56 -15.56 -12.09
C TYR A 287 6.72 -16.62 -11.34
N VAL A 288 5.70 -17.21 -11.98
CA VAL A 288 4.93 -18.33 -11.40
C VAL A 288 5.84 -19.53 -11.10
N LYS A 289 6.75 -19.86 -12.02
CA LYS A 289 7.75 -20.92 -11.82
C LYS A 289 8.73 -20.57 -10.70
N GLU A 290 9.33 -19.38 -10.73
CA GLU A 290 10.26 -18.92 -9.70
C GLU A 290 9.64 -18.91 -8.30
N ALA A 291 8.38 -18.49 -8.15
CA ALA A 291 7.66 -18.48 -6.89
C ALA A 291 7.42 -19.89 -6.33
N ARG A 292 7.05 -20.85 -7.20
CA ARG A 292 6.90 -22.27 -6.84
C ARG A 292 8.23 -22.88 -6.39
N GLU A 293 9.31 -22.62 -7.12
CA GLU A 293 10.66 -23.08 -6.75
C GLU A 293 11.18 -22.41 -5.46
N ALA A 294 10.89 -21.13 -5.24
CA ALA A 294 11.28 -20.42 -4.02
C ALA A 294 10.56 -20.95 -2.78
N ALA A 295 9.26 -21.22 -2.88
CA ALA A 295 8.49 -21.87 -1.82
C ALA A 295 9.06 -23.27 -1.50
N GLU A 296 9.44 -24.01 -2.53
CA GLU A 296 10.01 -25.35 -2.40
C GLU A 296 11.43 -25.35 -1.80
N ARG A 297 12.25 -24.31 -2.05
CA ARG A 297 13.52 -24.08 -1.34
C ARG A 297 13.29 -23.83 0.15
N VAL A 298 12.40 -22.90 0.50
CA VAL A 298 12.05 -22.56 1.90
C VAL A 298 11.57 -23.79 2.68
N ARG A 299 10.79 -24.68 2.06
CA ARG A 299 10.38 -25.97 2.68
C ARG A 299 11.58 -26.85 3.02
N LYS A 300 12.56 -26.96 2.13
CA LYS A 300 13.73 -27.85 2.27
C LYS A 300 14.77 -27.33 3.25
N GLU A 301 15.00 -26.02 3.28
CA GLU A 301 16.00 -25.36 4.14
C GLU A 301 15.80 -25.64 5.64
N ASP A 302 14.55 -25.79 6.08
CA ASP A 302 14.17 -26.10 7.47
C ASP A 302 13.40 -27.43 7.55
N ASN A 303 13.89 -28.46 6.84
CA ASN A 303 13.45 -29.87 6.90
C ASN A 303 11.91 -30.09 6.92
N TYR A 304 11.16 -29.32 6.13
CA TYR A 304 9.70 -29.30 6.08
C TYR A 304 9.01 -29.05 7.43
N SER A 305 9.61 -28.25 8.33
CA SER A 305 8.98 -27.83 9.58
C SER A 305 7.61 -27.18 9.34
N LEU A 306 6.75 -27.21 10.36
CA LEU A 306 5.44 -26.54 10.29
C LEU A 306 5.58 -25.03 10.03
N LYS A 307 6.65 -24.40 10.51
CA LYS A 307 6.93 -22.98 10.29
C LYS A 307 7.28 -22.74 8.82
N SER A 308 8.27 -23.44 8.30
CA SER A 308 8.75 -23.25 6.92
C SER A 308 7.71 -23.66 5.88
N GLN A 309 6.92 -24.72 6.13
CA GLN A 309 5.77 -25.06 5.30
C GLN A 309 4.74 -23.93 5.22
N ASN A 310 4.39 -23.30 6.34
CA ASN A 310 3.43 -22.21 6.35
C ASN A 310 4.01 -20.93 5.73
N GLU A 311 5.28 -20.59 6.01
CA GLU A 311 5.96 -19.44 5.42
C GLU A 311 6.11 -19.58 3.89
N ALA A 312 6.48 -20.77 3.40
CA ALA A 312 6.51 -21.10 1.99
C ALA A 312 5.13 -21.01 1.34
N THR A 313 4.10 -21.56 2.01
CA THR A 313 2.71 -21.50 1.52
C THR A 313 2.21 -20.07 1.39
N ASP A 314 2.52 -19.21 2.37
CA ASP A 314 2.03 -17.83 2.38
C ASP A 314 2.75 -16.97 1.33
N LYS A 315 4.05 -17.21 1.11
CA LYS A 315 4.80 -16.62 -0.02
C LYS A 315 4.27 -17.09 -1.37
N GLU A 316 4.03 -18.39 -1.55
CA GLU A 316 3.51 -18.97 -2.79
C GLU A 316 2.10 -18.42 -3.11
N VAL A 317 1.18 -18.48 -2.15
CA VAL A 317 -0.20 -17.97 -2.32
C VAL A 317 -0.21 -16.46 -2.60
N SER A 318 0.61 -15.66 -1.90
CA SER A 318 0.64 -14.21 -2.12
C SER A 318 1.19 -13.84 -3.51
N ALA A 319 2.20 -14.56 -3.99
CA ALA A 319 2.75 -14.39 -5.34
C ALA A 319 1.73 -14.80 -6.41
N LEU A 320 1.13 -15.98 -6.29
CA LEU A 320 0.16 -16.49 -7.27
C LEU A 320 -1.13 -15.65 -7.29
N LYS A 321 -1.62 -15.13 -6.15
CA LYS A 321 -2.78 -14.21 -6.13
C LYS A 321 -2.49 -12.88 -6.84
N ALA A 322 -1.26 -12.38 -6.81
CA ALA A 322 -0.87 -11.20 -7.59
C ALA A 322 -0.86 -11.47 -9.10
N VAL A 323 -0.48 -12.68 -9.53
CA VAL A 323 -0.55 -13.11 -10.94
C VAL A 323 -2.01 -13.29 -11.37
N ILE A 324 -2.84 -13.97 -10.57
CA ILE A 324 -4.28 -14.17 -10.85
C ILE A 324 -5.00 -12.84 -11.05
N LYS A 325 -4.65 -11.82 -10.26
CA LYS A 325 -5.20 -10.47 -10.49
C LYS A 325 -4.83 -9.95 -11.88
N ILE A 326 -3.56 -9.98 -12.28
CA ILE A 326 -3.14 -9.48 -13.60
C ILE A 326 -3.78 -10.28 -14.74
N ILE A 327 -3.93 -11.60 -14.59
CA ILE A 327 -4.62 -12.45 -15.58
C ILE A 327 -6.04 -11.93 -15.81
N LYS A 328 -6.80 -11.67 -14.73
CA LYS A 328 -8.20 -11.21 -14.79
C LYS A 328 -8.35 -9.75 -15.20
N ASP A 329 -7.45 -8.89 -14.76
CA ASP A 329 -7.41 -7.48 -15.14
C ASP A 329 -7.07 -7.28 -16.63
N GLN A 330 -6.47 -8.27 -17.31
CA GLN A 330 -5.99 -8.17 -18.69
C GLN A 330 -6.55 -9.25 -19.66
N GLY A 331 -7.41 -10.17 -19.19
CA GLY A 331 -8.06 -11.19 -20.03
C GLY A 331 -7.16 -12.33 -20.52
N LEU A 332 -6.18 -12.74 -19.71
CA LEU A 332 -5.13 -13.69 -20.08
C LEU A 332 -5.47 -15.17 -19.76
N GLU A 333 -6.72 -15.50 -19.40
CA GLU A 333 -7.10 -16.81 -18.84
C GLU A 333 -6.72 -17.99 -19.74
N ALA A 334 -6.87 -17.85 -21.05
CA ALA A 334 -6.51 -18.89 -22.02
C ALA A 334 -5.00 -19.19 -22.01
N GLU A 335 -4.18 -18.15 -21.84
CA GLU A 335 -2.71 -18.23 -21.89
C GLU A 335 -2.12 -18.88 -20.63
N PHE A 336 -2.83 -18.80 -19.49
CA PHE A 336 -2.41 -19.35 -18.19
C PHE A 336 -3.11 -20.66 -17.79
N SER A 337 -3.82 -21.27 -18.74
CA SER A 337 -4.57 -22.51 -18.55
C SER A 337 -3.67 -23.70 -18.16
N GLU A 338 -2.48 -23.82 -18.74
CA GLU A 338 -1.51 -24.88 -18.41
C GLU A 338 -0.88 -24.71 -17.02
N GLU A 339 -0.65 -23.46 -16.58
CA GLU A 339 -0.05 -23.17 -15.28
C GLU A 339 -0.94 -23.53 -14.09
N ARG A 340 -2.26 -23.63 -14.29
CA ARG A 340 -3.28 -24.00 -13.27
C ARG A 340 -3.15 -23.17 -11.98
N VAL A 341 -3.00 -21.85 -12.15
CA VAL A 341 -2.61 -20.91 -11.09
C VAL A 341 -3.64 -20.85 -9.96
N GLU A 342 -4.94 -20.82 -10.29
CA GLU A 342 -6.04 -20.74 -9.31
C GLU A 342 -6.17 -22.04 -8.50
N GLU A 343 -6.18 -23.19 -9.17
CA GLU A 343 -6.25 -24.51 -8.51
C GLU A 343 -5.10 -24.70 -7.51
N ARG A 344 -3.89 -24.24 -7.85
CA ARG A 344 -2.74 -24.30 -6.97
C ARG A 344 -2.90 -23.42 -5.73
N VAL A 345 -3.52 -22.24 -5.87
CA VAL A 345 -3.85 -21.39 -4.71
C VAL A 345 -4.87 -22.09 -3.80
N GLU A 346 -5.91 -22.71 -4.36
CA GLU A 346 -6.87 -23.48 -3.57
C GLU A 346 -6.22 -24.67 -2.84
N GLU A 347 -5.37 -25.44 -3.52
CA GLU A 347 -4.63 -26.58 -2.95
C GLU A 347 -3.80 -26.16 -1.73
N LEU A 348 -3.06 -25.05 -1.88
CA LEU A 348 -2.22 -24.46 -0.83
C LEU A 348 -3.04 -23.98 0.37
N GLU A 349 -4.17 -23.30 0.15
CA GLU A 349 -5.04 -22.83 1.23
C GLU A 349 -5.75 -24.00 1.95
N LYS A 350 -6.19 -25.03 1.22
CA LYS A 350 -6.74 -26.28 1.78
C LYS A 350 -5.69 -26.98 2.66
N HIS A 351 -4.45 -27.11 2.20
CA HIS A 351 -3.36 -27.68 3.01
C HIS A 351 -3.02 -26.83 4.25
N LYS A 352 -3.00 -25.50 4.14
CA LYS A 352 -2.78 -24.60 5.29
C LYS A 352 -3.89 -24.76 6.34
N ALA A 353 -5.14 -24.79 5.91
CA ALA A 353 -6.29 -25.02 6.80
C ALA A 353 -6.22 -26.38 7.50
N GLN A 354 -5.83 -27.45 6.80
CA GLN A 354 -5.68 -28.76 7.42
C GLN A 354 -4.50 -28.81 8.41
N ARG A 355 -3.36 -28.17 8.12
CA ARG A 355 -2.25 -28.04 9.08
C ARG A 355 -2.68 -27.32 10.35
N LYS A 356 -3.50 -26.26 10.25
CA LYS A 356 -4.05 -25.55 11.42
C LYS A 356 -4.90 -26.48 12.30
N ARG A 357 -5.86 -27.18 11.70
CA ARG A 357 -6.76 -28.13 12.39
C ARG A 357 -5.99 -29.24 13.13
N ASN A 358 -4.95 -29.79 12.51
CA ASN A 358 -4.14 -30.85 13.12
C ASN A 358 -3.43 -30.37 14.40
N VAL A 359 -2.98 -29.11 14.45
CA VAL A 359 -2.35 -28.52 15.66
C VAL A 359 -3.40 -28.29 16.75
N GLU A 360 -4.56 -27.76 16.39
CA GLU A 360 -5.67 -27.52 17.33
C GLU A 360 -6.15 -28.84 17.98
N GLN A 361 -6.19 -29.94 17.22
CA GLN A 361 -6.51 -31.27 17.75
C GLN A 361 -5.43 -31.83 18.68
N GLN A 362 -4.15 -31.59 18.41
CA GLN A 362 -3.03 -32.05 19.26
C GLN A 362 -2.93 -31.29 20.59
N GLN A 363 -3.55 -30.11 20.72
CA GLN A 363 -3.55 -29.32 21.94
C GLN A 363 -4.72 -29.64 22.90
N GLN A 364 -5.66 -30.51 22.51
CA GLN A 364 -6.72 -30.97 23.43
C GLN A 364 -6.14 -31.93 24.50
N PRO A 365 -6.37 -31.68 25.80
CA PRO A 365 -5.87 -32.56 26.85
C PRO A 365 -6.49 -33.96 26.77
N GLN A 366 -5.65 -35.00 26.66
CA GLN A 366 -6.13 -36.39 26.77
C GLN A 366 -6.78 -36.62 28.15
N THR A 367 -8.09 -36.82 28.17
CA THR A 367 -8.87 -37.14 29.37
C THR A 367 -8.57 -38.56 29.87
N LYS A 368 -7.43 -38.74 30.54
CA LYS A 368 -7.02 -40.01 31.18
C LYS A 368 -7.90 -40.33 32.41
N GLY A 369 -9.15 -40.69 32.15
CA GLY A 369 -10.21 -40.87 33.15
C GLY A 369 -10.51 -42.31 33.58
N ARG A 370 -9.60 -43.28 33.39
CA ARG A 370 -9.82 -44.69 33.77
C ARG A 370 -9.75 -44.86 35.30
N LYS A 371 -10.84 -44.52 35.98
CA LYS A 371 -11.00 -44.58 37.45
C LYS A 371 -10.55 -45.95 38.00
N ARG A 372 -9.64 -45.95 38.96
CA ARG A 372 -9.44 -47.03 39.95
C ARG A 372 -9.84 -46.50 41.34
N PRO A 373 -10.36 -47.34 42.25
CA PRO A 373 -10.73 -46.90 43.60
C PRO A 373 -9.52 -46.38 44.40
N ARG A 374 -9.77 -45.40 45.27
CA ARG A 374 -8.76 -44.81 46.15
C ARG A 374 -8.86 -45.43 47.54
N ASP A 375 -7.92 -46.31 47.88
CA ASP A 375 -7.80 -46.82 49.26
C ASP A 375 -7.14 -45.78 50.19
N ARG A 376 -7.31 -45.95 51.50
CA ARG A 376 -6.93 -44.98 52.55
C ARG A 376 -6.30 -45.68 53.77
N ARG A 377 -4.99 -45.48 53.92
CA ARG A 377 -4.18 -45.46 55.17
C ARG A 377 -2.80 -44.90 54.78
N GLY A 378 -2.23 -43.94 55.52
CA GLY A 378 -1.27 -44.18 56.61
C GLY A 378 0.15 -44.31 56.03
N THR A 379 1.18 -43.54 56.41
CA THR A 379 1.40 -42.72 57.63
C THR A 379 2.34 -41.52 57.31
N GLN A 380 2.66 -40.68 58.31
CA GLN A 380 3.49 -39.47 58.21
C GLN A 380 4.98 -39.73 57.95
N GLN A 381 5.70 -38.77 57.37
CA GLN A 381 6.95 -38.22 57.93
C GLN A 381 7.28 -36.83 57.34
N GLN A 382 8.35 -36.18 57.84
CA GLN A 382 8.54 -34.71 57.83
C GLN A 382 9.41 -34.18 56.66
N ALA A 383 9.39 -32.85 56.49
CA ALA A 383 10.22 -32.11 55.53
C ALA A 383 11.69 -31.96 55.99
N PRO A 384 12.58 -31.42 55.13
CA PRO A 384 12.79 -29.97 55.22
C PRO A 384 12.90 -29.22 53.87
N ALA A 385 12.81 -27.90 53.95
CA ALA A 385 13.19 -26.92 52.92
C ALA A 385 14.66 -26.47 53.15
N PRO A 386 15.30 -25.59 52.34
CA PRO A 386 14.80 -24.83 51.19
C PRO A 386 15.66 -24.98 49.91
N SER A 387 15.37 -24.29 48.82
CA SER A 387 15.98 -22.96 48.53
C SER A 387 15.29 -22.28 47.33
N GLN A 388 15.36 -20.95 47.27
CA GLN A 388 14.75 -20.13 46.21
C GLN A 388 15.82 -19.58 45.27
N GLN A 389 15.57 -19.64 43.95
CA GLN A 389 16.12 -18.70 42.98
C GLN A 389 15.02 -18.30 41.99
N PRO A 390 14.86 -17.01 41.65
CA PRO A 390 13.81 -16.56 40.73
C PRO A 390 14.25 -16.73 39.27
N SER A 391 13.53 -17.55 38.51
CA SER A 391 13.67 -17.65 37.06
C SER A 391 13.17 -16.37 36.39
N ARG A 392 14.05 -15.71 35.62
CA ARG A 392 13.72 -14.53 34.79
C ARG A 392 12.73 -14.93 33.67
N PRO A 393 11.59 -14.24 33.50
CA PRO A 393 10.72 -14.50 32.35
C PRO A 393 11.34 -13.96 31.06
N GLU A 394 11.41 -14.79 30.03
CA GLU A 394 11.74 -14.33 28.67
C GLU A 394 10.47 -13.83 27.98
N HIS A 395 10.50 -12.61 27.43
CA HIS A 395 9.37 -12.04 26.70
C HIS A 395 9.24 -12.69 25.31
N SER A 396 8.27 -13.60 25.18
CA SER A 396 7.86 -14.18 23.90
C SER A 396 7.17 -13.11 23.04
N HIS A 397 7.93 -12.39 22.23
CA HIS A 397 7.40 -11.41 21.28
C HIS A 397 6.67 -12.11 20.11
N HIS A 398 5.39 -12.44 20.32
CA HIS A 398 4.48 -12.68 19.21
C HIS A 398 4.32 -11.38 18.42
N HIS A 399 4.62 -11.43 17.11
CA HIS A 399 4.27 -10.39 16.16
C HIS A 399 3.38 -11.01 15.08
N GLY A 400 2.12 -10.56 15.03
CA GLY A 400 1.22 -10.90 13.93
C GLY A 400 1.65 -10.16 12.66
N LEU A 401 1.61 -10.85 11.52
CA LEU A 401 1.85 -10.23 10.23
C LEU A 401 0.64 -9.38 9.85
N GLN A 402 0.78 -8.06 9.95
CA GLN A 402 -0.24 -7.11 9.49
C GLN A 402 -0.21 -7.05 7.97
N LEU A 403 -1.28 -7.54 7.33
CA LEU A 403 -1.46 -7.46 5.88
C LEU A 403 -1.83 -6.03 5.47
N ASN A 404 -1.26 -5.57 4.36
CA ASN A 404 -1.62 -4.33 3.68
C ASN A 404 -2.41 -4.68 2.39
N PRO A 405 -3.42 -3.89 1.94
CA PRO A 405 -4.37 -4.30 0.89
C PRO A 405 -3.78 -4.68 -0.49
N PHE A 406 -2.49 -4.43 -0.72
CA PHE A 406 -1.79 -4.72 -1.99
C PHE A 406 -0.86 -5.95 -1.92
N GLY A 407 -0.90 -6.77 -0.87
CA GLY A 407 -0.21 -8.07 -0.83
C GLY A 407 1.33 -8.04 -0.77
N VAL A 408 1.95 -6.87 -0.57
CA VAL A 408 3.41 -6.72 -0.48
C VAL A 408 3.87 -6.73 0.98
N VAL A 409 4.67 -7.73 1.36
CA VAL A 409 5.33 -7.81 2.68
C VAL A 409 6.62 -6.99 2.68
N ASN A 410 6.79 -6.09 3.65
CA ASN A 410 8.07 -5.42 3.91
C ASN A 410 9.07 -6.41 4.56
N PRO A 411 10.26 -6.67 4.00
CA PRO A 411 11.29 -7.46 4.66
C PRO A 411 12.01 -6.64 5.74
N ALA A 412 11.55 -6.75 6.99
CA ALA A 412 12.16 -6.07 8.14
C ALA A 412 12.77 -7.09 9.13
N ARG A 413 14.10 -7.25 9.06
CA ARG A 413 14.97 -8.01 9.99
C ARG A 413 14.67 -9.51 10.18
N GLY A 414 15.34 -10.32 9.37
CA GLY A 414 15.83 -11.65 9.76
C GLY A 414 17.26 -11.80 9.24
N GLY A 415 18.24 -12.04 10.11
CA GLY A 415 19.66 -12.05 9.73
C GLY A 415 20.29 -13.45 9.85
N VAL A 416 20.92 -13.91 8.77
CA VAL A 416 21.83 -15.07 8.74
C VAL A 416 23.07 -14.67 7.92
N LEU A 417 24.22 -15.26 8.24
CA LEU A 417 25.54 -14.81 7.82
C LEU A 417 25.91 -15.25 6.40
N GLY A 418 26.52 -14.33 5.63
CA GLY A 418 27.30 -14.60 4.42
C GLY A 418 28.69 -13.96 4.57
N PRO A 419 29.79 -14.59 4.11
CA PRO A 419 31.14 -14.21 4.52
C PRO A 419 31.81 -13.13 3.64
N TYR A 420 32.66 -12.33 4.29
CA TYR A 420 33.68 -11.41 3.73
C TYR A 420 33.28 -10.44 2.60
N MET A 421 33.15 -9.14 2.96
CA MET A 421 34.09 -8.11 2.50
C MET A 421 34.18 -6.97 3.55
N MET A 422 35.31 -6.25 3.58
CA MET A 422 35.61 -5.21 4.57
C MET A 422 35.37 -3.80 4.03
N ASN A 423 34.72 -2.94 4.82
CA ASN A 423 35.27 -1.62 5.15
C ASN A 423 34.63 -1.06 6.45
N PRO A 424 35.31 -0.16 7.20
CA PRO A 424 34.92 0.23 8.55
C PRO A 424 34.13 1.56 8.63
N LEU A 425 33.89 2.00 9.88
CA LEU A 425 33.40 3.33 10.34
C LEU A 425 31.88 3.61 10.28
N ALA A 426 31.19 3.20 11.34
CA ALA A 426 30.10 3.98 11.95
C ALA A 426 29.86 3.56 13.41
N ALA A 427 30.23 4.40 14.38
CA ALA A 427 29.93 4.19 15.80
C ALA A 427 29.85 5.53 16.55
N GLY A 428 28.96 5.63 17.54
CA GLY A 428 28.89 6.74 18.50
C GLY A 428 28.06 7.95 18.05
N LEU A 429 26.94 8.18 18.73
CA LEU A 429 26.16 9.41 18.70
C LEU A 429 26.36 10.19 20.03
N TYR A 430 26.11 11.51 19.98
CA TYR A 430 25.90 12.44 21.11
C TYR A 430 27.07 12.80 22.04
N GLY A 431 27.09 14.08 22.46
CA GLY A 431 27.75 14.56 23.68
C GLY A 431 28.75 15.71 23.47
N SER A 432 28.40 16.93 23.89
CA SER A 432 29.28 18.11 23.78
C SER A 432 30.03 18.41 25.08
N ALA A 433 31.37 18.53 25.03
CA ALA A 433 32.20 19.30 25.96
C ALA A 433 33.65 19.44 25.44
N ALA A 434 34.36 20.52 25.80
CA ALA A 434 35.80 20.72 25.58
C ALA A 434 36.31 21.90 26.45
N PRO A 435 37.63 22.08 26.70
CA PRO A 435 38.78 21.16 26.54
C PRO A 435 39.35 20.79 27.96
N PRO A 436 40.65 20.42 28.22
CA PRO A 436 41.91 21.06 27.80
C PRO A 436 42.98 20.13 27.17
N GLN A 437 44.07 20.73 26.69
CA GLN A 437 45.30 20.08 26.20
C GLN A 437 46.21 19.59 27.34
N PRO A 438 47.17 18.68 27.07
CA PRO A 438 48.58 19.09 27.15
C PRO A 438 49.46 18.63 25.94
N VAL A 439 50.71 19.09 25.92
CA VAL A 439 51.63 19.10 24.75
C VAL A 439 52.99 18.42 25.08
N TYR A 440 53.90 18.32 24.09
CA TYR A 440 55.30 17.79 24.11
C TYR A 440 55.42 16.26 24.13
N TYR A 441 56.44 15.59 23.56
CA TYR A 441 57.53 15.88 22.60
C TYR A 441 57.84 14.51 21.90
N GLY A 442 58.55 14.31 20.77
CA GLY A 442 59.30 15.21 19.89
C GLY A 442 60.77 14.79 19.71
N GLN A 443 61.16 14.24 18.54
CA GLN A 443 62.55 14.24 18.02
C GLN A 443 62.66 13.74 16.55
N GLN A 444 63.60 14.32 15.78
CA GLN A 444 64.19 13.79 14.53
C GLN A 444 65.71 13.54 14.75
N PRO A 445 66.38 12.79 13.88
CA PRO A 445 67.16 13.39 12.76
C PRO A 445 66.98 12.60 11.43
N GLY A 446 67.55 12.98 10.26
CA GLY A 446 68.41 14.09 9.83
C GLY A 446 68.74 14.05 8.31
N PHE A 447 69.37 15.09 7.75
CA PHE A 447 69.58 15.31 6.29
C PHE A 447 70.85 14.67 5.67
N VAL A 448 70.79 14.31 4.37
CA VAL A 448 71.88 14.47 3.35
C VAL A 448 71.25 14.66 1.93
N MET A 449 71.94 15.31 0.97
CA MET A 449 71.52 15.65 -0.42
C MET A 449 72.75 16.01 -1.30
N PRO A 450 72.69 16.12 -2.65
CA PRO A 450 72.00 15.31 -3.68
C PRO A 450 73.03 14.52 -4.55
N PRO A 451 73.53 14.84 -5.79
CA PRO A 451 73.22 15.85 -6.85
C PRO A 451 72.95 15.27 -8.29
N PHE A 452 72.85 16.17 -9.30
CA PHE A 452 72.88 16.01 -10.78
C PHE A 452 71.60 15.71 -11.61
N HIS A 453 71.50 16.47 -12.72
CA HIS A 453 70.56 16.47 -13.87
C HIS A 453 71.38 16.14 -15.17
N PRO A 454 70.83 16.05 -16.42
CA PRO A 454 69.49 16.40 -16.96
C PRO A 454 68.82 15.17 -17.66
N ALA A 455 67.98 15.16 -18.72
CA ALA A 455 67.55 16.16 -19.72
C ALA A 455 66.26 15.76 -20.51
N TYR A 456 65.84 16.66 -21.42
CA TYR A 456 64.92 16.50 -22.57
C TYR A 456 63.37 16.47 -22.40
N TYR A 457 62.74 17.33 -23.19
CA TYR A 457 61.31 17.43 -23.54
C TYR A 457 60.99 16.61 -24.80
N SER A 458 59.73 16.21 -25.00
CA SER A 458 58.96 16.57 -26.22
C SER A 458 57.44 16.48 -25.99
N GLN A 459 56.73 17.55 -26.36
CA GLN A 459 55.28 17.66 -26.67
C GLN A 459 54.28 16.85 -25.82
#